data_AF-A0A4R7WDL9-F1
#
_entry.id   AF-A0A4R7WDL9-F1
#
_cell.length_a   1.000
_cell.length_b   1.000
_cell.length_c   1.000
_cell.angle_alpha   90.00
_cell.angle_beta   90.00
_cell.angle_gamma   90.00
#
_symmetry.space_group_name_H-M   'P 1'
#
loop_
_entity.id
_entity.type
_entity.pdbx_description
1 polymer ?
#
loop_
_entity_poly.entity_id
_entity_poly.type
_entity_poly.pdbx_seq_one_letter_code
_entity_poly.pdbx_strand_id
1 'polypeptide(L)'
;MGMQKDKIYLFDHPTLQNYRIIDGWVKLHGKDVGVIGKNNGAFRFYSEGVIDFHAHLPDLPKEWKKSIIIRGLTATLPGEELISLYEMHSERPSSIEKRRAEALRYEAAFNDLANGILDEVKGYLGENHDPAAVKRFYSLLISFKSRMGRDASSPSLNGFFLGLLAASILDEKQSQLISGKVNQLHELGGIYSDYISHR
;
A
#
# COMPACT_ATOMS: atom_id res chain seq x y z
N MET A 1 -7.50 9.60 16.35
CA MET A 1 -8.54 10.29 15.56
C MET A 1 -9.81 9.45 15.62
N GLY A 2 -10.97 10.04 15.85
CA GLY A 2 -12.24 9.31 16.02
C GLY A 2 -13.26 9.67 14.95
N MET A 3 -14.41 9.00 14.98
CA MET A 3 -15.54 9.36 14.12
C MET A 3 -16.00 10.81 14.36
N GLN A 4 -16.44 11.46 13.29
CA GLN A 4 -16.96 12.81 13.27
C GLN A 4 -18.46 12.79 12.96
N LYS A 5 -19.18 13.80 13.43
CA LYS A 5 -20.59 14.00 13.11
C LYS A 5 -20.76 14.32 11.62
N ASP A 6 -21.90 13.96 11.05
CA ASP A 6 -22.31 14.19 9.65
C ASP A 6 -21.42 13.45 8.61
N LYS A 7 -20.61 12.49 9.07
CA LYS A 7 -19.81 11.58 8.26
C LYS A 7 -20.39 10.18 8.27
N ILE A 8 -20.12 9.44 7.19
CA ILE A 8 -20.56 8.05 7.03
C ILE A 8 -19.34 7.17 7.21
N TYR A 9 -19.42 6.19 8.12
CA TYR A 9 -18.36 5.21 8.34
C TYR A 9 -18.81 3.81 7.93
N LEU A 10 -17.86 3.04 7.41
CA LEU A 10 -18.03 1.68 6.90
C LEU A 10 -17.15 0.72 7.71
N PHE A 11 -17.61 -0.51 7.88
CA PHE A 11 -16.82 -1.57 8.50
C PHE A 11 -15.88 -2.19 7.48
N ASP A 12 -14.62 -2.36 7.83
CA ASP A 12 -13.68 -3.19 7.09
C ASP A 12 -13.86 -4.66 7.45
N HIS A 13 -15.05 -5.21 7.17
CA HIS A 13 -15.38 -6.59 7.48
C HIS A 13 -16.42 -7.17 6.50
N PRO A 14 -16.21 -8.36 5.92
CA PRO A 14 -17.12 -8.94 4.91
C PRO A 14 -18.58 -9.04 5.38
N THR A 15 -18.81 -9.53 6.61
CA THR A 15 -20.15 -9.69 7.19
C THR A 15 -20.85 -8.35 7.42
N LEU A 16 -20.09 -7.27 7.62
CA LEU A 16 -20.62 -5.94 7.94
C LEU A 16 -20.54 -4.96 6.75
N GLN A 17 -20.19 -5.42 5.56
CA GLN A 17 -19.94 -4.57 4.39
C GLN A 17 -21.12 -3.68 3.97
N ASN A 18 -22.35 -4.11 4.27
CA ASN A 18 -23.58 -3.39 3.94
C ASN A 18 -24.06 -2.46 5.07
N TYR A 19 -23.39 -2.51 6.23
CA TYR A 19 -23.72 -1.71 7.40
C TYR A 19 -22.97 -0.38 7.32
N ARG A 20 -23.66 0.69 7.71
CA ARG A 20 -23.12 2.04 7.73
C ARG A 20 -23.33 2.65 9.11
N ILE A 21 -22.35 3.40 9.61
CA ILE A 21 -22.51 4.21 10.82
C ILE A 21 -22.70 5.67 10.37
N ILE A 22 -23.83 6.28 10.75
CA ILE A 22 -24.15 7.68 10.48
C ILE A 22 -24.64 8.30 11.78
N ASP A 23 -23.93 9.30 12.29
CA ASP A 23 -24.27 9.99 13.54
C ASP A 23 -24.52 9.05 14.74
N GLY A 24 -23.76 7.95 14.81
CA GLY A 24 -23.90 6.94 15.86
C GLY A 24 -25.00 5.91 15.61
N TRP A 25 -25.79 6.04 14.54
CA TRP A 25 -26.75 5.04 14.11
C TRP A 25 -26.12 4.03 13.17
N VAL A 26 -26.41 2.76 13.39
CA VAL A 26 -26.06 1.68 12.48
C VAL A 26 -27.23 1.43 11.54
N LYS A 27 -26.98 1.63 10.25
CA LYS A 27 -27.97 1.49 9.18
C LYS A 27 -27.64 0.31 8.29
N LEU A 28 -28.68 -0.43 7.89
CA LEU A 28 -28.63 -1.49 6.88
C LEU A 28 -29.71 -1.19 5.82
N HIS A 29 -29.30 -1.07 4.55
CA HIS A 29 -30.21 -0.70 3.44
C HIS A 29 -31.09 0.52 3.74
N GLY A 30 -30.53 1.53 4.42
CA GLY A 30 -31.22 2.77 4.79
C GLY A 30 -32.10 2.71 6.04
N LYS A 31 -32.31 1.53 6.63
CA LYS A 31 -33.07 1.34 7.87
C LYS A 31 -32.16 1.40 9.09
N ASP A 32 -32.61 2.05 10.15
CA ASP A 32 -31.94 2.01 11.45
C ASP A 32 -32.10 0.62 12.07
N VAL A 33 -30.98 -0.04 12.30
CA VAL A 33 -30.93 -1.41 12.83
C VAL A 33 -30.15 -1.52 14.13
N GLY A 34 -29.36 -0.51 14.47
CA GLY A 34 -28.61 -0.44 15.71
C GLY A 34 -28.19 0.99 16.05
N VAL A 35 -27.67 1.18 17.26
CA VAL A 35 -27.12 2.45 17.73
C VAL A 35 -25.86 2.20 18.55
N ILE A 36 -24.89 3.09 18.44
CA ILE A 36 -23.72 3.12 19.32
C ILE A 36 -24.16 3.76 20.62
N GLY A 37 -24.36 2.93 21.65
CA GLY A 37 -24.73 3.37 22.98
C GLY A 37 -23.52 3.45 23.91
N LYS A 38 -23.52 4.45 24.80
CA LYS A 38 -22.83 4.34 26.09
C LYS A 38 -23.85 3.83 27.11
N ASN A 39 -23.40 3.12 28.14
CA ASN A 39 -24.25 2.48 29.17
C ASN A 39 -25.14 3.45 29.99
N ASN A 40 -25.32 4.70 29.56
CA ASN A 40 -26.00 5.78 30.26
C ASN A 40 -27.33 6.23 29.62
N GLY A 41 -27.85 5.50 28.61
CA GLY A 41 -29.23 5.66 28.11
C GLY A 41 -29.53 6.98 27.38
N ALA A 42 -28.53 7.82 27.08
CA ALA A 42 -28.73 9.05 26.34
C ALA A 42 -28.56 8.83 24.83
N PHE A 43 -29.48 9.36 24.01
CA PHE A 43 -29.40 9.31 22.55
C PHE A 43 -28.63 10.52 22.03
N ARG A 44 -27.31 10.37 21.82
CA ARG A 44 -26.43 11.42 21.29
C ARG A 44 -25.46 10.79 20.29
N PHE A 45 -24.82 11.60 19.45
CA PHE A 45 -23.66 11.12 18.68
C PHE A 45 -22.56 10.63 19.63
N TYR A 46 -22.12 9.39 19.43
CA TYR A 46 -20.98 8.82 20.14
C TYR A 46 -19.97 8.28 19.14
N SER A 47 -18.73 8.76 19.25
CA SER A 47 -17.59 8.24 18.49
C SER A 47 -17.08 6.90 19.02
N GLU A 48 -17.59 6.45 20.17
CA GLU A 48 -17.14 5.27 20.92
C GLU A 48 -18.30 4.71 21.77
N GLY A 49 -18.41 3.39 21.87
CA GLY A 49 -19.47 2.74 22.63
C GLY A 49 -19.69 1.29 22.20
N VAL A 50 -20.79 0.69 22.65
CA VAL A 50 -21.20 -0.65 22.22
C VAL A 50 -22.33 -0.50 21.21
N ILE A 51 -22.29 -1.25 20.11
CA ILE A 51 -23.41 -1.32 19.18
C ILE A 51 -24.51 -2.18 19.81
N ASP A 52 -25.68 -1.58 20.00
CA ASP A 52 -26.91 -2.27 20.37
C ASP A 52 -27.82 -2.40 19.13
N PHE A 53 -27.92 -3.61 18.59
CA PHE A 53 -28.80 -3.90 17.47
C PHE A 53 -30.22 -4.18 17.96
N HIS A 54 -31.17 -3.33 17.55
CA HIS A 54 -32.58 -3.42 17.94
C HIS A 54 -33.46 -4.09 16.87
N ALA A 55 -32.93 -4.38 15.68
CA ALA A 55 -33.65 -5.09 14.62
C ALA A 55 -33.34 -6.60 14.57
N HIS A 56 -34.25 -7.38 14.00
CA HIS A 56 -33.96 -8.76 13.63
C HIS A 56 -33.03 -8.79 12.41
N LEU A 57 -31.78 -9.18 12.63
CA LEU A 57 -30.74 -9.29 11.61
C LEU A 57 -30.38 -10.77 11.41
N PRO A 58 -30.92 -11.45 10.39
CA PRO A 58 -30.71 -12.89 10.18
C PRO A 58 -29.26 -13.21 9.79
N ASP A 59 -28.59 -12.29 9.10
CA ASP A 59 -27.22 -12.47 8.61
C ASP A 59 -26.14 -12.07 9.65
N LEU A 60 -26.56 -11.59 10.83
CA LEU A 60 -25.65 -11.21 11.91
C LEU A 60 -25.57 -12.32 12.95
N PRO A 61 -24.36 -12.80 13.32
CA PRO A 61 -24.19 -13.75 14.41
C PRO A 61 -24.90 -13.29 15.69
N LYS A 62 -25.63 -14.20 16.36
CA LYS A 62 -26.40 -13.87 17.58
C LYS A 62 -25.50 -13.27 18.67
N GLU A 63 -24.26 -13.75 18.76
CA GLU A 63 -23.20 -13.30 19.67
C GLU A 63 -22.96 -11.77 19.58
N TRP A 64 -23.20 -11.17 18.41
CA TRP A 64 -22.80 -9.79 18.10
C TRP A 64 -23.86 -8.75 18.44
N LYS A 65 -25.10 -9.17 18.76
CA LYS A 65 -26.26 -8.26 18.88
C LYS A 65 -26.13 -7.16 19.94
N LYS A 66 -25.19 -7.26 20.89
CA LYS A 66 -24.88 -6.21 21.90
C LYS A 66 -23.42 -6.23 22.34
N SER A 67 -22.51 -6.57 21.43
CA SER A 67 -21.16 -6.98 21.84
C SER A 67 -20.05 -6.40 20.97
N ILE A 68 -20.39 -5.69 19.89
CA ILE A 68 -19.41 -4.99 19.06
C ILE A 68 -19.02 -3.69 19.76
N ILE A 69 -17.74 -3.54 20.10
CA ILE A 69 -17.22 -2.38 20.82
C ILE A 69 -16.53 -1.44 19.83
N ILE A 70 -16.97 -0.20 19.75
CA ILE A 70 -16.39 0.84 18.89
C ILE A 70 -15.47 1.74 19.70
N ARG A 71 -14.24 1.95 19.20
CA ARG A 71 -13.23 2.84 19.78
C ARG A 71 -12.59 3.70 18.70
N GLY A 72 -13.22 4.84 18.42
CA GLY A 72 -12.77 5.75 17.37
C GLY A 72 -13.04 5.15 16.00
N LEU A 73 -11.98 4.82 15.25
CA LEU A 73 -12.05 4.20 13.93
C LEU A 73 -11.76 2.70 13.96
N THR A 74 -12.03 2.03 15.08
CA THR A 74 -11.88 0.58 15.20
C THR A 74 -13.11 -0.03 15.86
N ALA A 75 -13.37 -1.30 15.54
CA ALA A 75 -14.39 -2.10 16.18
C ALA A 75 -13.80 -3.42 16.67
N THR A 76 -14.14 -3.84 17.88
CA THR A 76 -13.83 -5.17 18.42
C THR A 76 -15.06 -6.04 18.29
N LEU A 77 -14.93 -7.12 17.51
CA LEU A 77 -15.98 -8.11 17.32
C LEU A 77 -15.88 -9.21 18.39
N PRO A 78 -16.99 -9.79 18.86
CA PRO A 78 -16.97 -10.88 19.84
C PRO A 78 -16.26 -12.12 19.32
N GLY A 79 -15.25 -12.59 20.05
CA GLY A 79 -14.47 -13.77 19.68
C GLY A 79 -13.55 -13.58 18.48
N GLU A 80 -13.44 -12.36 17.97
CA GLU A 80 -12.70 -12.03 16.76
C GLU A 80 -11.68 -10.91 16.99
N GLU A 81 -10.85 -10.69 15.98
CA GLU A 81 -9.82 -9.67 15.96
C GLU A 81 -10.43 -8.26 15.82
N LEU A 82 -9.62 -7.26 16.15
CA LEU A 82 -9.96 -5.85 15.98
C LEU A 82 -10.02 -5.51 14.48
N ILE A 83 -11.15 -4.95 14.04
CA ILE A 83 -11.36 -4.49 12.66
C ILE A 83 -11.31 -2.96 12.58
N SER A 84 -11.02 -2.45 11.38
CA SER A 84 -11.00 -1.01 11.12
C SER A 84 -12.36 -0.48 10.65
N LEU A 85 -12.61 0.79 10.96
CA LEU A 85 -13.67 1.61 10.38
C LEU A 85 -13.03 2.67 9.48
N TYR A 86 -13.71 3.04 8.41
CA TYR A 86 -13.21 4.07 7.49
C TYR A 86 -14.35 4.93 6.98
N GLU A 87 -14.05 6.19 6.66
CA GLU A 87 -15.03 7.12 6.11
C GLU A 87 -15.42 6.70 4.68
N MET A 88 -16.70 6.85 4.34
CA MET A 88 -17.20 6.63 2.98
C MET A 88 -16.44 7.54 2.00
N HIS A 89 -16.03 7.00 0.86
CA HIS A 89 -15.12 7.63 -0.12
C HIS A 89 -13.64 7.71 0.29
N SER A 90 -13.27 7.29 1.51
CA SER A 90 -11.87 6.98 1.81
C SER A 90 -11.54 5.57 1.35
N GLU A 91 -10.26 5.32 1.14
CA GLU A 91 -9.81 3.98 0.80
C GLU A 91 -9.93 3.02 2.00
N ARG A 92 -10.36 1.80 1.71
CA ARG A 92 -10.52 0.73 2.68
C ARG A 92 -9.16 0.37 3.32
N PRO A 93 -9.03 0.32 4.66
CA PRO A 93 -7.77 0.02 5.35
C PRO A 93 -7.10 -1.28 4.90
N SER A 94 -7.85 -2.36 4.75
CA SER A 94 -7.32 -3.64 4.24
C SER A 94 -6.84 -3.56 2.79
N SER A 95 -7.40 -2.66 1.97
CA SER A 95 -6.85 -2.36 0.64
C SER A 95 -5.54 -1.58 0.73
N ILE A 96 -5.43 -0.64 1.69
CA ILE A 96 -4.16 0.07 1.97
C ILE A 96 -3.07 -0.90 2.41
N GLU A 97 -3.39 -1.83 3.32
CA GLU A 97 -2.43 -2.85 3.79
C GLU A 97 -1.99 -3.77 2.66
N LYS A 98 -2.92 -4.28 1.86
CA LYS A 98 -2.60 -5.09 0.67
C LYS A 98 -1.73 -4.32 -0.31
N ARG A 99 -2.07 -3.07 -0.61
CA ARG A 99 -1.28 -2.21 -1.50
C ARG A 99 0.12 -1.96 -0.95
N ARG A 100 0.27 -1.73 0.36
CA ARG A 100 1.58 -1.58 1.01
C ARG A 100 2.39 -2.87 0.95
N ALA A 101 1.77 -4.03 1.20
CA ALA A 101 2.43 -5.32 1.10
C ALA A 101 2.91 -5.59 -0.34
N GLU A 102 2.07 -5.29 -1.34
CA GLU A 102 2.45 -5.40 -2.76
C GLU A 102 3.57 -4.40 -3.12
N ALA A 103 3.48 -3.15 -2.67
CA ALA A 103 4.55 -2.15 -2.86
C ALA A 103 5.89 -2.63 -2.29
N LEU A 104 5.90 -3.22 -1.09
CA LEU A 104 7.11 -3.79 -0.49
C LEU A 104 7.68 -4.96 -1.30
N ARG A 105 6.82 -5.81 -1.87
CA ARG A 105 7.26 -6.90 -2.75
C ARG A 105 7.91 -6.36 -4.03
N TYR A 106 7.31 -5.34 -4.66
CA TYR A 106 7.88 -4.69 -5.83
C TYR A 106 9.18 -3.95 -5.51
N GLU A 107 9.26 -3.30 -4.34
CA GLU A 107 10.50 -2.66 -3.88
C GLU A 107 11.63 -3.67 -3.67
N ALA A 108 11.35 -4.81 -3.05
CA ALA A 108 12.33 -5.88 -2.87
C ALA A 108 12.82 -6.39 -4.23
N ALA A 109 11.91 -6.76 -5.14
CA ALA A 109 12.24 -7.22 -6.48
C ALA A 109 13.05 -6.18 -7.28
N PHE A 110 12.71 -4.89 -7.13
CA PHE A 110 13.47 -3.80 -7.73
C PHE A 110 14.90 -3.74 -7.19
N ASN A 111 15.07 -3.76 -5.87
CA ASN A 111 16.39 -3.68 -5.24
C ASN A 111 17.26 -4.89 -5.63
N ASP A 112 16.68 -6.08 -5.65
CA ASP A 112 17.38 -7.31 -6.04
C ASP A 112 17.84 -7.23 -7.50
N LEU A 113 16.98 -6.75 -8.40
CA LEU A 113 17.36 -6.56 -9.81
C LEU A 113 18.43 -5.47 -9.98
N ALA A 114 18.31 -4.34 -9.27
CA ALA A 114 19.32 -3.27 -9.30
C ALA A 114 20.68 -3.76 -8.80
N ASN A 115 20.71 -4.54 -7.72
CA ASN A 115 21.93 -5.16 -7.20
C ASN A 115 22.49 -6.19 -8.19
N GLY A 116 21.64 -7.01 -8.80
CA GLY A 116 22.08 -7.98 -9.82
C GLY A 116 22.71 -7.30 -11.04
N ILE A 117 22.14 -6.19 -11.52
CA ILE A 117 22.74 -5.38 -12.59
C ILE A 117 24.09 -4.81 -12.15
N LEU A 118 24.17 -4.27 -10.91
CA LEU A 118 25.40 -3.72 -10.36
C LEU A 118 26.51 -4.76 -10.30
N ASP A 119 26.21 -5.96 -9.82
CA ASP A 119 27.19 -7.03 -9.65
C ASP A 119 27.68 -7.58 -10.99
N GLU A 120 26.80 -7.66 -11.99
CA GLU A 120 27.23 -7.99 -13.36
C GLU A 120 28.16 -6.94 -13.94
N VAL A 121 27.81 -5.65 -13.84
CA VAL A 121 28.66 -4.56 -14.32
C VAL A 121 30.02 -4.55 -13.61
N LYS A 122 30.06 -4.76 -12.29
CA LYS A 122 31.32 -4.93 -11.55
C LYS A 122 32.12 -6.13 -12.04
N GLY A 123 31.46 -7.25 -12.32
CA GLY A 123 32.08 -8.45 -12.88
C GLY A 123 32.79 -8.16 -14.20
N TYR A 124 32.17 -7.36 -15.08
CA TYR A 124 32.77 -6.93 -16.34
C TYR A 124 33.90 -5.91 -16.17
N LEU A 125 33.77 -4.98 -15.22
CA LEU A 125 34.81 -3.99 -14.92
C LEU A 125 36.07 -4.61 -14.26
N GLY A 126 35.93 -5.76 -13.60
CA GLY A 126 37.02 -6.45 -12.92
C GLY A 126 37.52 -5.73 -11.66
N GLU A 127 38.71 -6.08 -11.19
CA GLU A 127 39.25 -5.64 -9.88
C GLU A 127 39.69 -4.17 -9.84
N ASN A 128 39.93 -3.53 -11.00
CA ASN A 128 40.48 -2.16 -11.09
C ASN A 128 39.41 -1.08 -11.34
N HIS A 129 38.14 -1.37 -11.00
CA HIS A 129 37.06 -0.42 -11.24
C HIS A 129 37.11 0.76 -10.28
N ASP A 130 36.77 1.97 -10.77
CA ASP A 130 36.62 3.15 -9.92
C ASP A 130 35.38 2.98 -9.01
N PRO A 131 35.54 2.91 -7.67
CA PRO A 131 34.43 2.79 -6.75
C PRO A 131 33.43 3.95 -6.85
N ALA A 132 33.90 5.15 -7.21
CA ALA A 132 33.04 6.32 -7.38
C ALA A 132 32.14 6.18 -8.61
N ALA A 133 32.66 5.66 -9.72
CA ALA A 133 31.88 5.36 -10.92
C ALA A 133 30.80 4.32 -10.65
N VAL A 134 31.14 3.23 -9.94
CA VAL A 134 30.19 2.18 -9.55
C VAL A 134 29.10 2.70 -8.62
N LYS A 135 29.45 3.56 -7.66
CA LYS A 135 28.46 4.20 -6.78
C LYS A 135 27.51 5.13 -7.56
N ARG A 136 28.03 5.90 -8.52
CA ARG A 136 27.21 6.75 -9.39
C ARG A 136 26.27 5.92 -10.25
N PHE A 137 26.77 4.84 -10.85
CA PHE A 137 25.96 3.91 -11.62
C PHE A 137 24.81 3.32 -10.79
N TYR A 138 25.10 2.82 -9.59
CA TYR A 138 24.05 2.33 -8.69
C TYR A 138 23.02 3.41 -8.33
N SER A 139 23.47 4.65 -8.11
CA SER A 139 22.57 5.78 -7.82
C SER A 139 21.61 6.06 -8.99
N LEU A 140 22.08 5.93 -10.23
CA LEU A 140 21.23 6.04 -11.42
C LEU A 140 20.18 4.92 -11.44
N LEU A 141 20.57 3.67 -11.17
CA LEU A 141 19.62 2.54 -11.08
C LEU A 141 18.55 2.80 -10.02
N ILE A 142 18.93 3.20 -8.80
CA ILE A 142 17.98 3.43 -7.70
C ILE A 142 17.01 4.58 -7.99
N SER A 143 17.43 5.59 -8.77
CA SER A 143 16.55 6.71 -9.13
C SER A 143 15.30 6.28 -9.92
N PHE A 144 15.33 5.08 -10.54
CA PHE A 144 14.21 4.53 -11.30
C PHE A 144 12.99 4.18 -10.43
N LYS A 145 13.15 4.14 -9.09
CA LYS A 145 12.01 4.03 -8.15
C LYS A 145 10.99 5.16 -8.28
N SER A 146 11.40 6.30 -8.84
CA SER A 146 10.53 7.46 -9.05
C SER A 146 10.43 7.80 -10.54
N ARG A 147 9.24 8.22 -11.00
CA ARG A 147 9.04 8.65 -12.40
C ARG A 147 10.01 9.76 -12.81
N MET A 148 10.13 10.82 -12.00
CA MET A 148 11.04 11.94 -12.30
C MET A 148 12.52 11.52 -12.32
N GLY A 149 12.95 10.69 -11.36
CA GLY A 149 14.33 10.22 -11.29
C GLY A 149 14.70 9.32 -12.46
N ARG A 150 13.78 8.45 -12.87
CA ARG A 150 13.91 7.58 -14.04
C ARG A 150 14.10 8.36 -15.33
N ASP A 151 13.21 9.31 -15.60
CA ASP A 151 13.23 10.11 -16.82
C ASP A 151 14.52 10.95 -16.92
N ALA A 152 15.05 11.43 -15.78
CA ALA A 152 16.32 12.15 -15.70
C ALA A 152 17.55 11.23 -15.84
N SER A 153 17.51 10.02 -15.29
CA SER A 153 18.67 9.13 -15.22
C SER A 153 18.83 8.22 -16.44
N SER A 154 17.76 7.92 -17.18
CA SER A 154 17.80 7.07 -18.38
C SER A 154 18.87 7.48 -19.40
N PRO A 155 18.99 8.78 -19.80
CA PRO A 155 20.04 9.21 -20.72
C PRO A 155 21.45 8.99 -20.17
N SER A 156 21.66 9.23 -18.87
CA SER A 156 22.96 9.06 -18.22
C SER A 156 23.37 7.58 -18.15
N LEU A 157 22.40 6.70 -17.90
CA LEU A 157 22.62 5.26 -17.86
C LEU A 157 22.96 4.71 -19.26
N ASN A 158 22.27 5.17 -20.30
CA ASN A 158 22.59 4.84 -21.69
C ASN A 158 24.01 5.32 -22.07
N GLY A 159 24.37 6.54 -21.68
CA GLY A 159 25.73 7.06 -21.87
C GLY A 159 26.79 6.22 -21.17
N PHE A 160 26.50 5.71 -19.98
CA PHE A 160 27.38 4.81 -19.24
C PHE A 160 27.64 3.51 -20.02
N PHE A 161 26.60 2.85 -20.53
CA PHE A 161 26.76 1.61 -21.31
C PHE A 161 27.46 1.82 -22.66
N LEU A 162 27.19 2.94 -23.34
CA LEU A 162 27.93 3.32 -24.54
C LEU A 162 29.42 3.53 -24.24
N GLY A 163 29.75 4.13 -23.09
CA GLY A 163 31.13 4.26 -22.63
C GLY A 163 31.81 2.91 -22.39
N LEU A 164 31.11 1.96 -21.77
CA LEU A 164 31.65 0.60 -21.56
C LEU A 164 31.85 -0.18 -22.86
N LEU A 165 30.95 -0.04 -23.83
CA LEU A 165 31.11 -0.60 -25.18
C LEU A 165 32.32 0.02 -25.90
N ALA A 166 32.44 1.34 -25.87
CA ALA A 166 33.55 2.05 -26.52
C ALA A 166 34.92 1.71 -25.88
N ALA A 167 34.93 1.40 -24.59
CA ALA A 167 36.12 0.93 -23.88
C ALA A 167 36.38 -0.58 -24.04
N SER A 168 35.58 -1.29 -24.83
CA SER A 168 35.65 -2.76 -25.00
C SER A 168 35.54 -3.55 -23.69
N ILE A 169 34.89 -2.96 -22.67
CA ILE A 169 34.62 -3.62 -21.38
C ILE A 169 33.40 -4.53 -21.52
N LEU A 170 32.39 -4.06 -22.27
CA LEU A 170 31.25 -4.87 -22.67
C LEU A 170 31.35 -5.23 -24.15
N ASP A 171 30.91 -6.42 -24.51
CA ASP A 171 30.53 -6.74 -25.89
C ASP A 171 29.06 -6.36 -26.17
N GLU A 172 28.66 -6.39 -27.44
CA GLU A 172 27.29 -6.04 -27.86
C GLU A 172 26.22 -6.91 -27.19
N LYS A 173 26.51 -8.21 -27.01
CA LYS A 173 25.56 -9.16 -26.41
C LYS A 173 25.38 -8.89 -24.92
N GLN A 174 26.45 -8.61 -24.21
CA GLN A 174 26.45 -8.24 -22.79
C GLN A 174 25.71 -6.91 -22.58
N SER A 175 25.98 -5.91 -23.42
CA SER A 175 25.28 -4.63 -23.39
C SER A 175 23.77 -4.77 -23.61
N GLN A 176 23.36 -5.60 -24.58
CA GLN A 176 21.93 -5.90 -24.80
C GLN A 176 21.30 -6.61 -23.61
N LEU A 177 21.99 -7.56 -22.99
CA LEU A 177 21.50 -8.29 -21.82
C LEU A 177 21.29 -7.37 -20.62
N ILE A 178 22.27 -6.51 -20.31
CA ILE A 178 22.15 -5.50 -19.24
C ILE A 178 21.03 -4.52 -19.56
N SER A 179 20.92 -4.04 -20.80
CA SER A 179 19.85 -3.14 -21.23
C SER A 179 18.46 -3.76 -21.04
N GLY A 180 18.31 -5.06 -21.33
CA GLY A 180 17.07 -5.79 -21.06
C GLY A 180 16.69 -5.80 -19.58
N LYS A 181 17.65 -5.99 -18.69
CA LYS A 181 17.43 -5.92 -17.23
C LYS A 181 17.09 -4.52 -16.74
N VAL A 182 17.71 -3.50 -17.32
CA VAL A 182 17.38 -2.10 -17.03
C VAL A 182 15.95 -1.77 -17.44
N ASN A 183 15.47 -2.30 -18.58
CA ASN A 183 14.08 -2.13 -18.98
C ASN A 183 13.11 -2.81 -18.00
N GLN A 184 13.44 -4.01 -17.51
CA GLN A 184 12.68 -4.66 -16.44
C GLN A 184 12.70 -3.83 -15.14
N LEU A 185 13.83 -3.24 -14.79
CA LEU A 185 13.97 -2.34 -13.64
C LEU A 185 13.10 -1.08 -13.80
N HIS A 186 13.01 -0.55 -15.02
CA HIS A 186 12.15 0.57 -15.38
C HIS A 186 10.67 0.24 -15.19
N GLU A 187 10.23 -0.94 -15.64
CA GLU A 187 8.86 -1.44 -15.43
C GLU A 187 8.54 -1.60 -13.94
N LEU A 188 9.41 -2.27 -13.18
CA LEU A 188 9.25 -2.47 -11.73
C LEU A 188 9.18 -1.14 -10.97
N GLY A 189 10.04 -0.18 -11.32
CA GLY A 189 10.05 1.17 -10.73
C GLY A 189 8.75 1.93 -11.02
N GLY A 190 8.19 1.76 -12.22
CA GLY A 190 6.87 2.29 -12.59
C GLY A 190 5.74 1.70 -11.75
N ILE A 191 5.69 0.38 -11.63
CA ILE A 191 4.69 -0.32 -10.81
C ILE A 191 4.81 0.14 -9.35
N TYR A 192 6.01 0.12 -8.77
CA TYR A 192 6.24 0.59 -7.40
C TYR A 192 5.75 2.03 -7.20
N SER A 193 6.13 2.95 -8.10
CA SER A 193 5.69 4.35 -8.08
C SER A 193 4.16 4.47 -8.07
N ASP A 194 3.47 3.68 -8.88
CA ASP A 194 2.01 3.73 -8.97
C ASP A 194 1.35 3.26 -7.67
N TYR A 195 1.90 2.21 -7.07
CA TYR A 195 1.42 1.71 -5.78
C TYR A 195 1.61 2.71 -4.63
N ILE A 196 2.69 3.50 -4.63
CA ILE A 196 2.95 4.48 -3.56
C ILE A 196 2.28 5.84 -3.80
N SER A 197 1.94 6.18 -5.05
CA SER A 197 1.46 7.52 -5.44
C SER A 197 -0.06 7.71 -5.35
N HIS A 198 -0.85 6.65 -5.15
CA HIS A 198 -2.29 6.73 -4.89
C HIS A 198 -2.59 7.19 -3.43
N ARG A 199 -1.89 8.22 -2.95
CA ARG A 199 -2.14 8.87 -1.64
C ARG A 199 -3.11 10.02 -1.78
#